data_AF-A0A379UT59-F1
#
_entry.id   AF-A0A379UT59-F1
#
_cell.length_a   1.000
_cell.length_b   1.000
_cell.length_c   1.000
_cell.angle_alpha   90.00
_cell.angle_beta   90.00
_cell.angle_gamma   90.00
#
_symmetry.space_group_name_H-M   'P 1'
#
loop_
_entity.id
_entity.type
_entity.pdbx_description
1 polymer ?
#
loop_
_entity_poly.entity_id
_entity_poly.type
_entity_poly.pdbx_seq_one_letter_code
_entity_poly.pdbx_strand_id
1 'polypeptide(L)'
;MPGSKKEVKNAREEGANFEFNVQPVELVLDTHGRASGIRFLRTRLGEPDGQGRRRPVPVPDSEFVMPADAVIMAFGFHPHGMSWLESHGVKVDNWGRIAASVESEFRYQTSNPKIFAGGDAVRGADLVVTAMAEGQHAAQGILDWLAK
;
A
#
# COMPACT_ATOMS: atom_id res chain seq x y z
N MET A 1 1.11 -5.38 -13.55
CA MET A 1 1.42 -4.13 -12.81
C MET A 1 0.15 -3.69 -12.10
N PRO A 2 0.20 -3.28 -10.83
CA PRO A 2 -0.99 -3.01 -10.02
C PRO A 2 -1.77 -1.72 -10.36
N GLY A 3 -1.39 -0.97 -11.39
CA GLY A 3 -2.16 0.18 -11.89
C GLY A 3 -3.14 -0.19 -13.02
N SER A 4 -4.04 0.75 -13.36
CA SER A 4 -4.95 0.62 -14.50
C SER A 4 -4.18 0.45 -15.81
N LYS A 5 -4.65 -0.45 -16.68
CA LYS A 5 -4.08 -0.64 -18.03
C LYS A 5 -4.06 0.67 -18.84
N LYS A 6 -5.07 1.53 -18.64
CA LYS A 6 -5.14 2.84 -19.31
C LYS A 6 -3.99 3.74 -18.88
N GLU A 7 -3.73 3.84 -17.58
CA GLU A 7 -2.65 4.71 -17.07
C GLU A 7 -1.27 4.20 -17.45
N VAL A 8 -1.05 2.88 -17.47
CA VAL A 8 0.20 2.30 -18.00
C VAL A 8 0.39 2.64 -19.48
N LYS A 9 -0.69 2.64 -20.26
CA LYS A 9 -0.65 3.04 -21.67
C LYS A 9 -0.31 4.52 -21.81
N ASN A 10 -1.02 5.40 -21.10
CA ASN A 10 -0.77 6.86 -21.13
C ASN A 10 0.68 7.17 -20.78
N ALA A 11 1.21 6.59 -19.69
CA ALA A 11 2.59 6.80 -19.27
C ALA A 11 3.60 6.40 -20.35
N ARG A 12 3.36 5.29 -21.08
CA ARG A 12 4.21 4.89 -22.21
C ARG A 12 4.11 5.86 -23.38
N GLU A 13 2.90 6.33 -23.70
CA GLU A 13 2.66 7.31 -24.77
C GLU A 13 3.32 8.67 -24.46
N GLU A 14 3.43 9.01 -23.18
CA GLU A 14 4.14 10.21 -22.68
C GLU A 14 5.67 10.01 -22.56
N GLY A 15 6.18 8.82 -22.88
CA GLY A 15 7.62 8.53 -22.95
C GLY A 15 8.24 7.87 -21.71
N ALA A 16 7.44 7.40 -20.75
CA ALA A 16 7.96 6.66 -19.61
C ALA A 16 8.49 5.28 -20.01
N ASN A 17 9.72 4.98 -19.61
CA ASN A 17 10.34 3.67 -19.78
C ASN A 17 10.01 2.77 -18.57
N PHE A 18 9.65 1.52 -18.85
CA PHE A 18 9.34 0.54 -17.81
C PHE A 18 10.37 -0.58 -17.79
N GLU A 19 11.17 -0.61 -16.72
CA GLU A 19 12.07 -1.72 -16.46
C GLU A 19 11.37 -2.75 -15.56
N PHE A 20 11.03 -3.90 -16.14
CA PHE A 20 10.39 -4.99 -15.42
C PHE A 20 11.42 -6.01 -14.94
N ASN A 21 10.99 -6.85 -13.99
CA ASN A 21 11.80 -7.93 -13.44
C ASN A 21 13.15 -7.43 -12.89
N VAL A 22 13.11 -6.32 -12.17
CA VAL A 22 14.25 -5.77 -11.43
C VAL A 22 13.84 -5.51 -9.99
N GLN A 23 14.77 -5.66 -9.06
CA GLN A 23 14.58 -5.34 -7.65
C GLN A 23 15.67 -4.35 -7.22
N PRO A 24 15.32 -3.20 -6.61
CA PRO A 24 16.32 -2.26 -6.11
C PRO A 24 17.05 -2.87 -4.92
N VAL A 25 18.37 -2.66 -4.85
CA VAL A 25 19.26 -3.16 -3.81
C VAL A 25 19.84 -2.01 -3.00
N GLU A 26 20.28 -0.94 -3.68
CA GLU A 26 21.00 0.16 -3.04
C GLU A 26 20.79 1.47 -3.82
N LEU A 27 20.64 2.58 -3.09
CA LEU A 27 20.74 3.93 -3.65
C LEU A 27 22.22 4.29 -3.81
N VAL A 28 22.65 4.54 -5.04
CA VAL A 28 24.03 4.91 -5.34
C VAL A 28 24.18 6.42 -5.19
N LEU A 29 25.20 6.85 -4.46
CA LEU A 29 25.52 8.26 -4.23
C LEU A 29 26.83 8.65 -4.93
N ASP A 30 26.92 9.90 -5.38
CA ASP A 30 28.15 10.50 -5.87
C ASP A 30 29.09 10.89 -4.70
N THR A 31 30.28 11.42 -5.05
CA THR A 31 31.27 11.89 -4.07
C THR A 31 30.81 13.06 -3.19
N HIS A 32 29.69 13.69 -3.53
CA HIS A 32 29.07 14.79 -2.79
C HIS A 32 27.84 14.34 -2.00
N GLY A 33 27.52 13.04 -1.99
CA GLY A 33 26.38 12.47 -1.27
C GLY A 33 25.03 12.66 -1.98
N ARG A 34 25.02 12.97 -3.28
CA ARG A 34 23.79 13.14 -4.07
C ARG A 34 23.46 11.84 -4.80
N ALA A 35 22.17 11.58 -5.04
CA ALA A 35 21.74 10.43 -5.83
C ALA A 35 22.39 10.46 -7.23
N SER A 36 22.99 9.34 -7.62
CA SER A 36 23.60 9.16 -8.95
C SER A 36 23.10 7.91 -9.67
N GLY A 37 22.28 7.09 -9.01
CA GLY A 37 21.64 5.93 -9.60
C GLY A 37 21.07 4.98 -8.56
N ILE A 38 20.53 3.87 -9.04
CA ILE A 38 20.07 2.77 -8.20
C ILE A 38 20.74 1.49 -8.68
N ARG A 39 21.34 0.76 -7.74
CA ARG A 39 21.79 -0.61 -7.99
C ARG A 39 20.57 -1.52 -7.97
N PHE A 40 20.36 -2.22 -9.07
CA PHE A 40 19.31 -3.22 -9.22
C PHE A 40 19.92 -4.60 -9.37
N LEU A 41 19.14 -5.63 -9.03
CA LEU A 41 19.36 -7.01 -9.46
C LEU A 41 18.24 -7.46 -10.39
N ARG A 42 18.53 -8.37 -11.32
CA ARG A 42 17.49 -8.99 -12.17
C ARG A 42 16.71 -10.01 -11.36
N THR A 43 15.42 -10.10 -11.63
CA THR A 43 14.54 -11.13 -11.07
C THR A 43 13.94 -11.95 -12.20
N ARG A 44 13.44 -13.14 -11.86
CA ARG A 44 12.60 -13.96 -12.74
C ARG A 44 11.37 -14.42 -11.97
N LEU A 45 10.31 -14.74 -12.67
CA LEU A 45 9.14 -15.32 -12.03
C LEU A 45 9.50 -16.73 -11.54
N GLY A 46 9.32 -16.98 -10.25
CA GLY A 46 9.36 -18.33 -9.68
C GLY A 46 8.09 -19.11 -9.97
N GLU A 47 7.97 -20.25 -9.29
CA GLU A 47 6.77 -21.08 -9.36
C GLU A 47 5.54 -20.35 -8.80
N PRO A 48 4.34 -20.64 -9.34
CA PRO A 48 3.10 -20.12 -8.77
C PRO A 48 2.87 -20.69 -7.37
N ASP A 49 2.43 -19.85 -6.44
CA ASP A 49 1.94 -20.31 -5.15
C ASP A 49 0.52 -20.92 -5.26
N GLY A 50 -0.04 -21.38 -4.14
CA GLY A 50 -1.37 -21.98 -4.09
C GLY A 50 -2.52 -21.08 -4.55
N GLN A 51 -2.30 -19.78 -4.73
CA GLN A 51 -3.25 -18.82 -5.30
C GLN A 51 -2.90 -18.43 -6.74
N GLY A 52 -1.94 -19.12 -7.37
CA GLY A 52 -1.47 -18.85 -8.73
C GLY A 52 -0.51 -17.67 -8.84
N ARG A 53 -0.15 -17.02 -7.73
CA ARG A 53 0.72 -15.85 -7.75
C ARG A 53 2.17 -16.29 -7.84
N ARG A 54 2.87 -15.80 -8.87
CA ARG A 54 4.31 -16.02 -9.04
C ARG A 54 5.09 -14.94 -8.30
N ARG A 55 6.02 -15.35 -7.45
CA ARG A 55 6.92 -14.41 -6.74
C ARG A 55 8.18 -14.16 -7.56
N PRO A 56 8.70 -12.92 -7.57
CA PRO A 56 10.00 -12.65 -8.18
C PRO A 56 11.10 -13.35 -7.37
N VAL A 57 12.03 -13.99 -8.07
CA VAL A 57 13.22 -14.66 -7.52
C VAL A 57 14.46 -13.97 -8.08
N PRO A 58 15.41 -13.54 -7.23
CA PRO A 58 16.67 -12.95 -7.68
C PRO A 58 17.44 -13.88 -8.62
N VAL A 59 18.04 -13.29 -9.66
CA VAL A 59 19.02 -13.96 -10.52
C VAL A 59 20.41 -13.64 -9.96
N PRO A 60 21.21 -14.64 -9.54
CA PRO A 60 22.57 -14.40 -9.07
C PRO A 60 23.43 -13.66 -10.10
N ASP A 61 24.40 -12.88 -9.62
CA ASP A 61 25.40 -12.17 -10.44
C ASP A 61 24.82 -11.28 -11.56
N SER A 62 23.60 -10.78 -11.35
CA SER A 62 22.85 -9.99 -12.33
C SER A 62 22.72 -8.51 -11.97
N GLU A 63 23.54 -8.05 -11.03
CA GLU A 63 23.49 -6.68 -10.55
C GLU A 63 23.95 -5.69 -11.61
N PHE A 64 23.28 -4.55 -11.67
CA PHE A 64 23.66 -3.43 -12.52
C PHE A 64 23.21 -2.11 -11.90
N VAL A 65 23.88 -1.01 -12.27
CA VAL A 65 23.49 0.33 -11.84
C VAL A 65 22.71 1.00 -12.96
N MET A 66 21.50 1.48 -12.64
CA MET A 66 20.74 2.36 -13.51
C MET A 66 21.02 3.81 -13.09
N PRO A 67 21.64 4.64 -13.96
CA PRO A 67 21.90 6.05 -13.64
C PRO A 67 20.61 6.83 -13.40
N ALA A 68 20.59 7.67 -12.38
CA ALA A 68 19.48 8.55 -12.05
C ALA A 68 19.93 9.71 -11.16
N ASP A 69 19.53 10.93 -11.51
CA ASP A 69 19.80 12.13 -10.69
C ASP A 69 18.73 12.35 -9.61
N ALA A 70 17.54 11.76 -9.80
CA ALA A 70 16.42 11.85 -8.88
C ALA A 70 15.76 10.48 -8.71
N VAL A 71 15.41 10.15 -7.48
CA VAL A 71 14.75 8.89 -7.12
C VAL A 71 13.47 9.18 -6.34
N ILE A 72 12.35 8.68 -6.86
CA ILE A 72 11.04 8.79 -6.23
C ILE A 72 10.63 7.42 -5.71
N MET A 73 10.54 7.26 -4.38
CA MET A 73 10.08 6.01 -3.76
C MET A 73 8.56 5.92 -3.82
N ALA A 74 8.05 4.93 -4.56
CA ALA A 74 6.62 4.71 -4.78
C ALA A 74 6.18 3.29 -4.38
N PHE A 75 6.65 2.78 -3.22
CA PHE A 75 6.33 1.43 -2.73
C PHE A 75 4.93 1.31 -2.10
N GLY A 76 4.17 2.40 -2.04
CA GLY A 76 2.91 2.50 -1.31
C GLY A 76 3.12 3.04 0.11
N PHE A 77 2.08 2.92 0.93
CA PHE A 77 2.01 3.53 2.26
C PHE A 77 1.57 2.52 3.30
N HIS A 78 2.01 2.74 4.54
CA HIS A 78 1.51 2.05 5.72
C HIS A 78 0.62 3.00 6.53
N PRO A 79 -0.32 2.47 7.33
CA PRO A 79 -1.05 3.28 8.29
C PRO A 79 -0.08 4.05 9.20
N HIS A 80 -0.40 5.31 9.47
CA HIS A 80 0.33 6.09 10.46
C HIS A 80 0.05 5.54 11.86
N GLY A 81 1.08 5.36 12.69
CA GLY A 81 0.92 4.92 14.08
C GLY A 81 0.15 5.94 14.91
N MET A 82 -0.99 5.56 15.47
CA MET A 82 -1.89 6.44 16.22
C MET A 82 -2.00 5.98 17.67
N SER A 83 -0.92 6.12 18.45
CA SER A 83 -0.88 5.71 19.86
C SER A 83 -1.96 6.39 20.72
N TRP A 84 -2.35 7.62 20.37
CA TRP A 84 -3.47 8.31 21.01
C TRP A 84 -4.82 7.63 20.77
N LEU A 85 -5.00 6.94 19.64
CA LEU A 85 -6.24 6.25 19.32
C LEU A 85 -6.31 4.94 20.12
N GLU A 86 -5.18 4.24 20.23
CA GLU A 86 -5.02 3.06 21.11
C GLU A 86 -5.26 3.41 22.58
N SER A 87 -4.80 4.56 23.06
CA SER A 87 -5.08 5.02 24.43
C SER A 87 -6.57 5.28 24.70
N HIS A 88 -7.38 5.45 23.65
CA HIS A 88 -8.84 5.53 23.73
C HIS A 88 -9.50 4.16 23.53
N GLY A 89 -8.77 3.05 23.61
CA GLY A 89 -9.32 1.69 23.56
C GLY A 89 -9.66 1.20 22.14
N VAL A 90 -9.09 1.81 21.10
CA VAL A 90 -9.20 1.34 19.72
C VAL A 90 -8.08 0.34 19.41
N LYS A 91 -8.44 -0.88 19.02
CA LYS A 91 -7.50 -1.91 18.61
C LYS A 91 -7.08 -1.73 17.16
N VAL A 92 -5.84 -2.12 16.86
CA VAL A 92 -5.30 -2.21 15.51
C VAL A 92 -4.92 -3.64 15.16
N ASP A 93 -4.84 -3.96 13.86
CA ASP A 93 -4.34 -5.25 13.38
C ASP A 93 -2.81 -5.30 13.33
N ASN A 94 -2.25 -6.45 12.89
CA ASN A 94 -0.81 -6.65 12.80
C ASN A 94 -0.11 -5.76 11.75
N TRP A 95 -0.88 -5.06 10.90
CA TRP A 95 -0.39 -4.11 9.91
C TRP A 95 -0.62 -2.65 10.35
N GLY A 96 -1.08 -2.41 11.57
CA GLY A 96 -1.35 -1.10 12.14
C GLY A 96 -2.65 -0.45 11.66
N ARG A 97 -3.55 -1.21 11.03
CA ARG A 97 -4.85 -0.72 10.56
C ARG A 97 -5.86 -0.75 11.68
N ILE A 98 -6.77 0.21 11.73
CA ILE A 98 -7.85 0.25 12.72
C ILE A 98 -8.73 -0.98 12.54
N ALA A 99 -8.91 -1.75 13.62
CA ALA A 99 -9.80 -2.90 13.62
C ALA A 99 -11.26 -2.44 13.65
N ALA A 100 -11.89 -2.43 12.47
CA ALA A 100 -13.30 -2.18 12.26
C ALA A 100 -13.74 -2.95 11.00
N SER A 101 -15.01 -3.34 10.91
CA SER A 101 -15.50 -4.04 9.71
C SER A 101 -16.99 -3.79 9.49
N VAL A 102 -17.46 -4.07 8.28
CA VAL A 102 -18.90 -4.06 7.97
C VAL A 102 -19.70 -5.04 8.84
N GLU A 103 -19.07 -6.08 9.38
CA GLU A 103 -19.68 -7.11 10.24
C GLU A 103 -19.57 -6.81 11.75
N SER A 104 -19.10 -5.62 12.12
CA SER A 104 -19.09 -5.18 13.52
C SER A 104 -20.52 -5.01 14.05
N GLU A 105 -20.73 -5.04 15.38
CA GLU A 105 -22.08 -4.94 16.00
C GLU A 105 -22.90 -3.81 15.40
N PHE A 106 -22.25 -2.65 15.25
CA PHE A 106 -22.65 -1.63 14.30
C PHE A 106 -21.59 -1.52 13.23
N ARG A 107 -22.01 -1.35 11.97
CA ARG A 107 -21.09 -1.33 10.83
C ARG A 107 -19.95 -0.36 11.06
N TYR A 108 -18.72 -0.84 10.91
CA TYR A 108 -17.48 -0.08 11.04
C TYR A 108 -17.22 0.53 12.43
N GLN A 109 -17.92 0.06 13.46
CA GLN A 109 -17.60 0.37 14.84
C GLN A 109 -16.27 -0.27 15.22
N THR A 110 -15.44 0.48 15.96
CA THR A 110 -14.17 -0.03 16.48
C THR A 110 -14.38 -0.73 17.83
N SER A 111 -13.31 -1.20 18.47
CA SER A 111 -13.38 -1.69 19.85
C SER A 111 -13.74 -0.63 20.89
N ASN A 112 -13.68 0.67 20.55
CA ASN A 112 -14.33 1.72 21.32
C ASN A 112 -15.73 1.95 20.74
N PRO A 113 -16.83 1.74 21.50
CA PRO A 113 -18.19 1.85 20.99
C PRO A 113 -18.57 3.22 20.43
N LYS A 114 -17.83 4.28 20.79
CA LYS A 114 -18.08 5.67 20.35
C LYS A 114 -17.27 6.08 19.12
N ILE A 115 -16.40 5.19 18.60
CA ILE A 115 -15.48 5.49 17.51
C ILE A 115 -15.74 4.51 16.36
N PHE A 116 -15.85 5.07 15.17
CA PHE A 116 -16.05 4.35 13.90
C PHE A 116 -14.91 4.70 12.93
N ALA A 117 -14.58 3.78 12.04
CA ALA A 117 -13.50 3.98 11.07
C ALA A 117 -13.79 3.24 9.77
N GLY A 118 -13.40 3.81 8.63
CA GLY A 118 -13.50 3.18 7.31
C GLY A 118 -12.44 3.71 6.35
N GLY A 119 -12.38 3.15 5.14
CA GLY A 119 -11.39 3.48 4.12
C GLY A 119 -10.03 2.85 4.41
N ASP A 120 -8.97 3.46 3.85
CA ASP A 120 -7.61 2.93 3.90
C ASP A 120 -7.08 2.73 5.34
N ALA A 121 -7.59 3.50 6.31
CA ALA A 121 -7.23 3.33 7.72
C ALA A 121 -7.63 1.95 8.29
N VAL A 122 -8.64 1.31 7.69
CA VAL A 122 -9.15 -0.02 8.07
C VAL A 122 -8.67 -1.08 7.08
N ARG A 123 -8.77 -0.79 5.78
CA ARG A 123 -8.53 -1.78 4.71
C ARG A 123 -7.09 -1.84 4.22
N GLY A 124 -6.34 -0.74 4.36
CA GLY A 124 -5.14 -0.48 3.56
C GLY A 124 -5.48 0.05 2.17
N ALA A 125 -4.45 0.37 1.38
CA ALA A 125 -4.59 1.06 0.09
C ALA A 125 -5.58 0.36 -0.87
N ASP A 126 -6.67 1.07 -1.21
CA ASP A 126 -7.69 0.62 -2.16
C ASP A 126 -8.24 1.84 -2.96
N LEU A 127 -9.31 1.64 -3.72
CA LEU A 127 -9.96 2.64 -4.54
C LEU A 127 -10.80 3.61 -3.71
N VAL A 128 -10.89 4.86 -4.19
CA VAL A 128 -11.73 5.92 -3.60
C VAL A 128 -13.19 5.50 -3.46
N VAL A 129 -13.73 4.76 -4.43
CA VAL A 129 -15.12 4.27 -4.38
C VAL A 129 -15.35 3.31 -3.22
N THR A 130 -14.35 2.49 -2.88
CA THR A 130 -14.40 1.60 -1.73
C THR A 130 -14.46 2.45 -0.47
N ALA A 131 -13.51 3.38 -0.27
CA ALA A 131 -13.49 4.26 0.89
C ALA A 131 -14.80 5.06 1.07
N MET A 132 -15.40 5.53 -0.02
CA MET A 132 -16.70 6.21 0.01
C MET A 132 -17.82 5.28 0.51
N ALA A 133 -17.90 4.05 -0.01
CA ALA A 133 -18.89 3.07 0.42
C ALA A 133 -18.73 2.71 1.91
N GLU A 134 -17.49 2.53 2.37
CA GLU A 134 -17.22 2.27 3.78
C GLU A 134 -17.61 3.46 4.67
N GLY A 135 -17.40 4.69 4.21
CA GLY A 135 -17.88 5.89 4.89
C GLY A 135 -19.40 5.94 5.03
N GLN A 136 -20.14 5.56 3.98
CA GLN A 136 -21.61 5.47 4.03
C GLN A 136 -22.07 4.38 5.01
N HIS A 137 -21.42 3.23 5.01
CA HIS A 137 -21.72 2.16 5.97
C HIS A 137 -21.43 2.56 7.41
N ALA A 138 -20.30 3.25 7.66
CA ALA A 138 -19.95 3.76 8.97
C ALA A 138 -20.95 4.82 9.46
N ALA A 139 -21.41 5.71 8.57
CA ALA A 139 -22.45 6.68 8.89
C ALA A 139 -23.76 5.98 9.32
N GLN A 140 -24.18 4.92 8.61
CA GLN A 140 -25.33 4.12 9.01
C GLN A 140 -25.09 3.46 10.37
N GLY A 141 -23.90 2.88 10.61
CA GLY A 141 -23.54 2.30 11.90
C GLY A 141 -23.60 3.30 13.06
N ILE A 142 -23.19 4.55 12.84
CA ILE A 142 -23.32 5.63 13.82
C ILE A 142 -24.79 5.94 14.12
N LEU A 143 -25.64 6.04 13.09
CA LEU A 143 -27.08 6.29 13.26
C LEU A 143 -27.76 5.18 14.06
N ASP A 144 -27.46 3.93 13.70
CA ASP A 144 -28.00 2.75 14.38
C ASP A 144 -27.55 2.70 15.85
N TRP A 145 -26.30 3.10 16.14
CA TRP A 145 -25.77 3.17 17.50
C TRP A 145 -26.44 4.25 18.35
N LEU A 146 -26.67 5.43 17.79
CA LEU A 146 -27.34 6.55 18.47
C LEU A 146 -28.85 6.32 18.68
N ALA A 147 -29.45 5.43 17.90
CA ALA A 147 -30.87 5.09 18.00
C ALA A 147 -31.17 4.00 19.06
N LYS A 148 -30.15 3.42 19.70
CA LYS A 148 -30.29 2.53 20.87
C LYS A 148 -30.45 3.33 22.15
#